data_AF-A0AA36DU33-F1
#
_entry.id   AF-A0AA36DU33-F1
#
_cell.length_a   1.000
_cell.length_b   1.000
_cell.length_c   1.000
_cell.angle_alpha   90.00
_cell.angle_beta   90.00
_cell.angle_gamma   90.00
#
_symmetry.space_group_name_H-M   'P 1'
#
loop_
_entity.id
_entity.type
_entity.pdbx_description
1 polymer ?
#
loop_
_entity_poly.entity_id
_entity_poly.type
_entity_poly.pdbx_seq_one_letter_code
_entity_poly.pdbx_strand_id
1 'polypeptide(L)'
;MTTERDTPKPGLRRRLKSAILDSMTTERDAEARSHEERISRLGDDQARHAEARSEETAEQRESRLDSSRMRTEASRRAETGVAHPVRLERNRAWHVHTRQTSRRVDLHLAALNYDAQVDYLTHPKTKPPGMCCSSGKVDLPPLREPPEPLRSYMSGTSAVSRHFLQNIEKYTACFQMTSFGTAVATPDVEEQGFMPTFKVEGQVYHRVGSLLPNGNDSPKFLQLYFVCDEQLQADQRCGIIGGTRPESC
;
A
#
# COMPACT_ATOMS: atom_id res chain seq x y z
N MET A 1 49.00 70.14 -12.84
CA MET A 1 48.68 69.26 -11.69
C MET A 1 47.89 68.08 -12.24
N THR A 2 48.56 66.99 -12.60
CA THR A 2 47.93 65.76 -13.09
C THR A 2 48.35 64.64 -12.16
N THR A 3 47.42 64.16 -11.35
CA THR A 3 47.62 63.03 -10.42
C THR A 3 47.40 61.72 -11.18
N GLU A 4 48.48 61.00 -11.48
CA GLU A 4 48.39 59.62 -11.97
C GLU A 4 47.89 58.71 -10.83
N ARG A 5 46.80 57.98 -11.07
CA ARG A 5 46.34 56.92 -10.16
C ARG A 5 47.03 55.63 -10.55
N ASP A 6 47.92 55.15 -9.67
CA ASP A 6 48.52 53.83 -9.74
C ASP A 6 47.44 52.75 -9.79
N THR A 7 47.30 52.07 -10.94
CA THR A 7 46.44 50.90 -11.06
C THR A 7 47.24 49.65 -10.64
N PRO A 8 46.64 48.72 -9.87
CA PRO A 8 47.40 47.58 -9.34
C PRO A 8 47.88 46.66 -10.48
N LYS A 9 49.18 46.33 -10.48
CA LYS A 9 49.82 45.47 -11.49
C LYS A 9 48.98 44.21 -11.76
N PRO A 10 48.66 43.88 -13.03
CA PRO A 10 47.69 42.85 -13.40
C PRO A 10 48.01 41.44 -12.90
N GLY A 11 49.28 41.13 -12.59
CA GLY A 11 49.70 39.85 -12.02
C GLY A 11 49.28 39.64 -10.56
N LEU A 12 49.17 40.71 -9.76
CA LEU A 12 48.81 40.60 -8.34
C LEU A 12 47.31 40.31 -8.17
N ARG A 13 46.46 40.92 -9.02
CA ARG A 13 45.01 40.66 -9.05
C ARG A 13 44.66 39.24 -9.49
N ARG A 14 45.43 38.66 -10.43
CA ARG A 14 45.24 37.26 -10.86
C ARG A 14 45.60 36.26 -9.77
N ARG A 15 46.72 36.50 -9.08
CA ARG A 15 47.17 35.67 -7.94
C ARG A 15 46.22 35.71 -6.74
N LEU A 16 45.64 36.87 -6.45
CA LEU A 16 44.67 36.99 -5.36
C LEU A 16 43.36 36.26 -5.69
N LYS A 17 42.89 36.34 -6.94
CA LYS A 17 41.69 35.61 -7.40
C LYS A 17 41.87 34.10 -7.40
N SER A 18 43.03 33.60 -7.81
CA SER A 18 43.33 32.15 -7.76
C SER A 18 43.38 31.66 -6.31
N ALA A 19 44.05 32.38 -5.42
CA ALA A 19 44.13 32.02 -4.00
C ALA A 19 42.76 31.99 -3.31
N ILE A 20 41.85 32.90 -3.64
CA ILE A 20 40.47 32.90 -3.12
C ILE A 20 39.68 31.70 -3.66
N LEU A 21 39.83 31.38 -4.95
CA LEU A 21 39.15 30.24 -5.55
C LEU A 21 39.63 28.92 -4.94
N ASP A 22 40.94 28.78 -4.70
CA ASP A 22 41.55 27.62 -4.06
C ASP A 22 41.15 27.48 -2.58
N SER A 23 40.92 28.59 -1.86
CA SER A 23 40.38 28.59 -0.50
C SER A 23 38.91 28.13 -0.47
N MET A 24 38.10 28.58 -1.43
CA MET A 24 36.68 28.19 -1.50
C MET A 24 36.48 26.73 -1.93
N THR A 25 37.38 26.17 -2.76
CA THR A 25 37.33 24.75 -3.12
C THR A 25 37.76 23.87 -1.96
N THR A 26 38.83 24.24 -1.25
CA THR A 26 39.30 23.47 -0.07
C THR A 26 38.28 23.44 1.07
N GLU A 27 37.54 24.53 1.31
CA GLU A 27 36.42 24.58 2.27
C GLU A 27 35.27 23.65 1.84
N ARG A 28 34.83 23.71 0.58
CA ARG A 28 33.79 22.82 0.05
C ARG A 28 34.19 21.36 0.08
N ASP A 29 35.44 21.04 -0.22
CA ASP A 29 35.97 19.68 -0.15
C ASP A 29 36.06 19.20 1.31
N ALA A 30 36.33 20.08 2.27
CA ALA A 30 36.29 19.75 3.70
C ALA A 30 34.86 19.52 4.21
N GLU A 31 33.89 20.34 3.78
CA GLU A 31 32.46 20.14 4.08
C GLU A 31 31.92 18.85 3.46
N ALA A 32 32.31 18.55 2.22
CA ALA A 32 31.94 17.32 1.51
C ALA A 32 32.50 16.08 2.23
N ARG A 33 33.78 16.09 2.64
CA ARG A 33 34.39 15.02 3.44
C ARG A 33 33.64 14.81 4.78
N SER A 34 33.30 15.90 5.46
CA SER A 34 32.52 15.84 6.72
C SER A 34 31.10 15.27 6.50
N HIS A 35 30.47 15.61 5.37
CA HIS A 35 29.16 15.09 4.99
C HIS A 35 29.22 13.60 4.62
N GLU A 36 30.22 13.18 3.86
CA GLU A 36 30.46 11.77 3.53
C GLU A 36 30.77 10.94 4.78
N GLU A 37 31.61 11.44 5.70
CA GLU A 37 31.86 10.80 6.99
C GLU A 37 30.59 10.69 7.84
N ARG A 38 29.69 11.67 7.78
CA ARG A 38 28.38 11.62 8.44
C ARG A 38 27.48 10.55 7.79
N ILE A 39 27.44 10.48 6.46
CA ILE A 39 26.67 9.46 5.74
C ILE A 39 27.19 8.07 6.07
N SER A 40 28.52 7.88 6.06
CA SER A 40 29.16 6.60 6.41
C SER A 40 28.76 6.17 7.82
N ARG A 41 28.89 7.05 8.81
CA ARG A 41 28.48 6.77 10.20
C ARG A 41 27.01 6.39 10.31
N LEU A 42 26.12 7.11 9.62
CA LEU A 42 24.69 6.79 9.60
C LEU A 42 24.41 5.46 8.90
N GLY A 43 25.18 5.11 7.86
CA GLY A 43 25.11 3.82 7.19
C GLY A 43 25.53 2.67 8.11
N ASP A 44 26.62 2.85 8.84
CA ASP A 44 27.11 1.86 9.82
C ASP A 44 26.10 1.67 10.95
N ASP A 45 25.51 2.77 11.47
CA ASP A 45 24.45 2.71 12.49
C ASP A 45 23.22 1.96 11.99
N GLN A 46 22.81 2.21 10.73
CA GLN A 46 21.69 1.50 10.11
C GLN A 46 21.97 0.00 9.97
N ALA A 47 23.19 -0.38 9.56
CA ALA A 47 23.60 -1.77 9.42
C ALA A 47 23.57 -2.49 10.78
N ARG A 48 24.16 -1.89 11.83
CA ARG A 48 24.13 -2.46 13.18
C ARG A 48 22.72 -2.64 13.73
N HIS A 49 21.84 -1.66 13.51
CA HIS A 49 20.43 -1.79 13.91
C HIS A 49 19.66 -2.81 13.06
N ALA A 50 20.05 -3.06 11.81
CA ALA A 50 19.43 -4.10 10.99
C ALA A 50 19.86 -5.49 11.45
N GLU A 51 21.14 -5.68 11.75
CA GLU A 51 21.71 -6.92 12.29
C GLU A 51 21.08 -7.27 13.64
N ALA A 52 21.06 -6.33 14.59
CA ALA A 52 20.40 -6.53 15.89
C ALA A 52 18.91 -6.91 15.76
N ARG A 53 18.20 -6.34 14.76
CA ARG A 53 16.79 -6.69 14.48
C ARG A 53 16.62 -8.07 13.84
N SER A 54 17.63 -8.58 13.15
CA SER A 54 17.59 -9.91 12.53
C SER A 54 17.76 -11.04 13.55
N GLU A 55 18.41 -10.73 14.67
CA GLU A 55 18.66 -11.65 15.79
C GLU A 55 17.61 -11.53 16.91
N GLU A 56 16.64 -10.61 16.79
CA GLU A 56 15.57 -10.41 17.78
C GLU A 56 14.69 -11.66 17.93
N THR A 57 14.47 -12.08 19.18
CA THR A 57 13.40 -13.04 19.51
C THR A 57 12.01 -12.42 19.32
N ALA A 58 10.97 -13.25 19.25
CA ALA A 58 9.60 -12.79 19.09
C ALA A 58 9.14 -11.82 20.21
N GLU A 59 9.49 -12.14 21.46
CA GLU A 59 9.16 -11.32 22.63
C GLU A 59 9.88 -9.96 22.61
N GLN A 60 11.17 -9.95 22.25
CA GLN A 60 11.95 -8.72 22.11
C GLN A 60 11.41 -7.84 20.98
N ARG A 61 11.02 -8.45 19.85
CA ARG A 61 10.37 -7.75 18.74
C ARG A 61 9.05 -7.13 19.17
N GLU A 62 8.22 -7.87 19.90
CA GLU A 62 6.93 -7.37 20.40
C GLU A 62 7.12 -6.20 21.36
N SER A 63 8.02 -6.33 22.34
CA SER A 63 8.37 -5.26 23.28
C SER A 63 8.88 -3.99 22.59
N ARG A 64 9.73 -4.14 21.55
CA ARG A 64 10.22 -3.01 20.75
C ARG A 64 9.09 -2.33 19.98
N LEU A 65 8.21 -3.11 19.34
CA LEU A 65 7.05 -2.57 18.62
C LEU A 65 6.10 -1.85 19.57
N ASP A 66 5.88 -2.39 20.77
CA ASP A 66 5.04 -1.77 21.78
C ASP A 66 5.61 -0.45 22.29
N SER A 67 6.90 -0.43 22.61
CA SER A 67 7.63 0.81 22.95
C SER A 67 7.56 1.85 21.83
N SER A 68 7.63 1.40 20.57
CA SER A 68 7.48 2.30 19.41
C SER A 68 6.07 2.86 19.27
N ARG A 69 5.03 2.05 19.52
CA ARG A 69 3.63 2.51 19.56
C ARG A 69 3.43 3.56 20.64
N MET A 70 3.88 3.28 21.86
CA MET A 70 3.78 4.19 23.00
C MET A 70 4.44 5.55 22.73
N ARG A 71 5.66 5.56 22.18
CA ARG A 71 6.35 6.81 21.81
C ARG A 71 5.61 7.59 20.72
N THR A 72 5.09 6.88 19.71
CA THR A 72 4.33 7.51 18.63
C THR A 72 3.04 8.13 19.16
N GLU A 73 2.34 7.43 20.05
CA GLU A 73 1.12 7.92 20.68
C GLU A 73 1.38 9.12 21.59
N ALA A 74 2.42 9.07 22.41
CA ALA A 74 2.84 10.20 23.23
C ALA A 74 3.17 11.44 22.37
N SER A 75 3.89 11.25 21.27
CA SER A 75 4.18 12.33 20.32
C SER A 75 2.93 12.90 19.66
N ARG A 76 1.91 12.08 19.38
CA ARG A 76 0.62 12.55 18.83
C ARG A 76 -0.20 13.30 19.88
N ARG A 77 -0.22 12.82 21.13
CA ARG A 77 -0.93 13.49 22.23
C ARG A 77 -0.32 14.85 22.57
N ALA A 78 0.99 14.99 22.45
CA ALA A 78 1.71 16.25 22.67
C ALA A 78 1.78 17.15 21.41
N GLU A 79 1.12 16.78 20.32
CA GLU A 79 1.19 17.52 19.06
C GLU A 79 0.49 18.87 19.17
N THR A 80 1.16 19.95 18.73
CA THR A 80 0.58 21.29 18.72
C THR A 80 -0.37 21.48 17.55
N GLY A 81 -1.29 22.43 17.66
CA GLY A 81 -2.24 22.76 16.58
C GLY A 81 -1.57 23.18 15.26
N VAL A 82 -0.30 23.62 15.30
CA VAL A 82 0.50 23.97 14.11
C VAL A 82 1.25 22.76 13.55
N ALA A 83 1.73 21.86 14.40
CA ALA A 83 2.44 20.66 13.96
C ALA A 83 1.49 19.62 13.32
N HIS A 84 0.27 19.52 13.85
CA HIS A 84 -0.76 18.59 13.38
C HIS A 84 -1.07 18.69 11.87
N PRO A 85 -1.39 19.88 11.30
CA PRO A 85 -1.64 20.00 9.86
C PRO A 85 -0.40 19.69 9.01
N VAL A 86 0.80 20.06 9.47
CA VAL A 86 2.06 19.80 8.73
C VAL A 86 2.34 18.30 8.62
N ARG A 87 2.14 17.53 9.70
CA ARG A 87 2.28 16.07 9.69
C ARG A 87 1.23 15.42 8.80
N LEU A 88 -0.03 15.86 8.87
CA LEU A 88 -1.10 15.34 8.01
C LEU A 88 -0.81 15.58 6.53
N GLU A 89 -0.32 16.76 6.18
CA GLU A 89 0.05 17.10 4.80
C GLU A 89 1.23 16.27 4.31
N ARG A 90 2.25 16.07 5.15
CA ARG A 90 3.37 15.16 4.85
C ARG A 90 2.90 13.72 4.64
N ASN A 91 1.97 13.24 5.47
CA ASN A 91 1.39 11.91 5.30
C ASN A 91 0.59 11.79 3.99
N ARG A 92 -0.20 12.81 3.64
CA ARG A 92 -0.92 12.86 2.35
C ARG A 92 0.05 12.81 1.18
N ALA A 93 1.09 13.66 1.20
CA ALA A 93 2.12 13.68 0.18
C ALA A 93 2.85 12.34 0.07
N TRP A 94 3.18 11.70 1.19
CA TRP A 94 3.77 10.35 1.20
C TRP A 94 2.83 9.32 0.58
N HIS A 95 1.56 9.27 0.98
CA HIS A 95 0.59 8.34 0.40
C HIS A 95 0.37 8.56 -1.10
N VAL A 96 0.32 9.82 -1.56
CA VAL A 96 0.23 10.16 -2.97
C VAL A 96 1.48 9.71 -3.71
N HIS A 97 2.67 10.00 -3.18
CA HIS A 97 3.94 9.61 -3.78
C HIS A 97 4.08 8.08 -3.83
N THR A 98 3.78 7.37 -2.74
CA THR A 98 3.76 5.91 -2.69
C THR A 98 2.75 5.32 -3.66
N ARG A 99 1.55 5.91 -3.80
CA ARG A 99 0.57 5.49 -4.80
C ARG A 99 1.04 5.79 -6.22
N GLN A 100 1.75 6.88 -6.46
CA GLN A 100 2.32 7.22 -7.76
C GLN A 100 3.50 6.33 -8.14
N THR A 101 4.37 5.97 -7.19
CA THR A 101 5.46 5.01 -7.41
C THR A 101 4.94 3.56 -7.48
N SER A 102 3.84 3.26 -6.79
CA SER A 102 3.12 1.98 -6.91
C SER A 102 2.20 1.92 -8.13
N ARG A 103 1.81 3.07 -8.71
CA ARG A 103 1.31 3.21 -10.09
C ARG A 103 2.48 2.98 -11.06
N ARG A 104 3.11 1.81 -10.94
CA ARG A 104 3.59 1.11 -12.12
C ARG A 104 2.37 0.94 -13.00
N VAL A 105 2.31 1.77 -14.03
CA VAL A 105 1.32 1.72 -15.12
C VAL A 105 1.31 0.34 -15.81
N ASP A 106 2.28 -0.54 -15.52
CA ASP A 106 2.39 -1.87 -16.13
C ASP A 106 2.25 -3.05 -15.15
N LEU A 107 1.48 -2.92 -14.08
CA LEU A 107 0.72 -4.10 -13.64
C LEU A 107 -0.59 -4.12 -14.42
N HIS A 108 -0.45 -4.27 -15.75
CA HIS A 108 -1.54 -4.78 -16.58
C HIS A 108 -2.21 -5.90 -15.80
N LEU A 109 -3.55 -5.92 -15.82
CA LEU A 109 -4.44 -6.98 -15.34
C LEU A 109 -4.04 -8.42 -15.79
N ALA A 110 -2.93 -8.59 -16.51
CA ALA A 110 -2.25 -9.85 -16.79
C ALA A 110 -1.99 -10.72 -15.55
N ALA A 111 -1.78 -10.14 -14.35
CA ALA A 111 -1.67 -10.94 -13.13
C ALA A 111 -2.99 -11.63 -12.73
N LEU A 112 -4.13 -11.13 -13.23
CA LEU A 112 -5.46 -11.73 -13.03
C LEU A 112 -5.89 -12.60 -14.24
N ASN A 113 -5.12 -12.60 -15.33
CA ASN A 113 -5.27 -13.54 -16.45
C ASN A 113 -4.19 -14.62 -16.33
N TYR A 114 -4.31 -15.48 -15.32
CA TYR A 114 -3.52 -16.69 -15.25
C TYR A 114 -3.97 -17.65 -16.35
N ASP A 115 -3.07 -17.93 -17.29
CA ASP A 115 -3.23 -18.91 -18.35
C ASP A 115 -2.38 -20.13 -18.00
N ALA A 116 -3.05 -21.22 -17.64
CA ALA A 116 -2.38 -22.47 -17.25
C ALA A 116 -1.55 -23.10 -18.39
N GLN A 117 -1.73 -22.67 -19.64
CA GLN A 117 -0.96 -23.15 -20.79
C GLN A 117 0.31 -22.35 -21.05
N VAL A 118 0.49 -21.21 -20.37
CA VAL A 118 1.66 -20.35 -20.53
C VAL A 118 2.72 -20.71 -19.49
N ASP A 119 3.91 -21.05 -19.97
CA ASP A 119 5.08 -21.15 -19.11
C ASP A 119 5.59 -19.74 -18.76
N TYR A 120 5.16 -19.26 -17.59
CA TYR A 120 5.54 -17.95 -17.08
C TYR A 120 7.02 -17.83 -16.68
N LEU A 121 7.79 -18.93 -16.66
CA LEU A 121 9.24 -18.89 -16.50
C LEU A 121 9.95 -18.40 -17.78
N THR A 122 9.30 -18.56 -18.94
CA THR A 122 9.89 -18.27 -20.27
C THR A 122 9.18 -17.14 -21.03
N HIS A 123 8.12 -16.54 -20.46
CA HIS A 123 7.31 -15.54 -21.15
C HIS A 123 8.10 -14.23 -21.43
N PRO A 124 8.09 -13.67 -22.66
CA PRO A 124 8.93 -12.52 -23.04
C PRO A 124 8.60 -11.20 -22.32
N LYS A 125 7.46 -11.14 -21.61
CA LYS A 125 7.09 -10.04 -20.69
C LYS A 125 7.43 -10.33 -19.22
N THR A 126 8.31 -11.30 -18.93
CA THR A 126 8.78 -11.54 -17.57
C THR A 126 9.50 -10.31 -17.05
N LYS A 127 9.06 -9.88 -15.88
CA LYS A 127 9.63 -8.82 -15.04
C LYS A 127 11.17 -8.87 -15.01
N PRO A 128 11.86 -7.72 -14.81
CA PRO A 128 13.31 -7.69 -14.66
C PRO A 128 13.81 -8.71 -13.62
N PRO A 129 15.00 -9.30 -13.84
CA PRO A 129 15.57 -10.29 -12.94
C PRO A 129 15.59 -9.76 -11.49
N GLY A 130 15.03 -10.54 -10.56
CA GLY A 130 14.95 -10.22 -9.13
C GLY A 130 13.57 -9.80 -8.60
N MET A 131 12.55 -9.65 -9.45
CA MET A 131 11.26 -9.10 -9.01
C MET A 131 10.19 -10.12 -8.60
N CYS A 132 10.38 -11.40 -8.89
CA CYS A 132 9.66 -12.50 -8.25
C CYS A 132 10.60 -13.71 -8.06
N CYS A 133 10.27 -14.55 -7.08
CA CYS A 133 10.96 -15.81 -6.80
C CYS A 133 12.48 -15.73 -6.57
N SER A 134 12.99 -14.56 -6.13
CA SER A 134 14.42 -14.33 -5.86
C SER A 134 15.33 -14.74 -7.02
N SER A 135 14.97 -14.37 -8.25
CA SER A 135 15.67 -14.76 -9.49
C SER A 135 15.67 -16.28 -9.74
N GLY A 136 14.54 -16.94 -9.47
CA GLY A 136 14.38 -18.39 -9.70
C GLY A 136 14.92 -19.27 -8.57
N LYS A 137 15.30 -18.70 -7.43
CA LYS A 137 15.73 -19.46 -6.23
C LYS A 137 14.56 -20.02 -5.42
N VAL A 138 13.35 -19.52 -5.65
CA VAL A 138 12.13 -20.02 -5.01
C VAL A 138 11.39 -20.86 -6.04
N ASP A 139 11.36 -22.17 -5.79
CA ASP A 139 10.51 -23.12 -6.51
C ASP A 139 9.14 -23.18 -5.81
N LEU A 140 8.09 -22.73 -6.49
CA LEU A 140 6.73 -22.77 -5.96
C LEU A 140 6.02 -24.01 -6.52
N PRO A 141 5.38 -24.83 -5.68
CA PRO A 141 4.59 -25.95 -6.18
C PRO A 141 3.48 -25.42 -7.10
N PRO A 142 3.11 -26.19 -8.13
CA PRO A 142 2.01 -25.82 -9.02
C PRO A 142 0.72 -25.62 -8.21
N LEU A 143 -0.05 -24.60 -8.58
CA LEU A 143 -1.35 -24.34 -7.96
C LEU A 143 -2.25 -25.56 -8.18
N ARG A 144 -2.89 -26.01 -7.10
CA ARG A 144 -3.90 -27.08 -7.20
C ARG A 144 -5.11 -26.55 -7.94
N GLU A 145 -5.66 -27.35 -8.85
CA GLU A 145 -6.91 -27.00 -9.52
C GLU A 145 -8.04 -26.83 -8.49
N PRO A 146 -8.89 -25.79 -8.64
CA PRO A 146 -10.10 -25.68 -7.84
C PRO A 146 -10.99 -26.91 -8.01
N PRO A 147 -11.72 -27.35 -6.97
CA PRO A 147 -12.74 -28.38 -7.13
C PRO A 147 -13.93 -27.87 -7.95
N GLU A 148 -14.71 -28.77 -8.55
CA GLU A 148 -16.01 -28.39 -9.13
C GLU A 148 -17.03 -28.07 -8.01
N PRO A 149 -17.97 -27.12 -8.23
CA PRO A 149 -18.22 -26.38 -9.47
C PRO A 149 -17.33 -25.14 -9.68
N LEU A 150 -16.46 -24.81 -8.71
CA LEU A 150 -15.66 -23.57 -8.72
C LEU A 150 -14.73 -23.51 -9.94
N ARG A 151 -14.15 -24.63 -10.36
CA ARG A 151 -13.32 -24.70 -11.58
C ARG A 151 -14.09 -24.26 -12.82
N SER A 152 -15.32 -24.76 -13.01
CA SER A 152 -16.19 -24.33 -14.10
C SER A 152 -16.48 -22.83 -14.05
N TYR A 153 -16.73 -22.27 -12.86
CA TYR A 153 -16.94 -20.84 -12.67
C TYR A 153 -15.70 -19.97 -12.91
N MET A 154 -14.50 -20.50 -12.64
CA MET A 154 -13.22 -19.79 -12.84
C MET A 154 -12.64 -19.94 -14.26
N SER A 155 -13.27 -20.74 -15.13
CA SER A 155 -12.76 -21.05 -16.48
C SER A 155 -12.73 -19.88 -17.45
N GLY A 156 -13.60 -18.86 -17.29
CA GLY A 156 -13.75 -17.75 -18.24
C GLY A 156 -14.29 -18.10 -19.64
N THR A 157 -14.57 -19.39 -19.93
CA THR A 157 -14.97 -19.85 -21.26
C THR A 157 -16.47 -19.75 -21.53
N SER A 158 -17.31 -19.92 -20.51
CA SER A 158 -18.77 -19.88 -20.64
C SER A 158 -19.33 -18.49 -20.32
N ALA A 159 -20.58 -18.23 -20.71
CA ALA A 159 -21.27 -17.00 -20.30
C ALA A 159 -21.42 -16.93 -18.77
N VAL A 160 -21.61 -18.08 -18.12
CA VAL A 160 -21.75 -18.19 -16.67
C VAL A 160 -20.44 -17.87 -15.97
N SER A 161 -19.31 -18.44 -16.44
CA SER A 161 -18.01 -18.17 -15.83
C SER A 161 -17.54 -16.74 -16.04
N ARG A 162 -17.82 -16.14 -17.20
CA ARG A 162 -17.55 -14.70 -17.42
C ARG A 162 -18.37 -13.81 -16.48
N HIS A 163 -19.65 -14.10 -16.32
CA HIS A 163 -20.50 -13.36 -15.38
C HIS A 163 -20.02 -13.51 -13.93
N PHE A 164 -19.62 -14.73 -13.53
CA PHE A 164 -19.06 -15.00 -12.21
C PHE A 164 -17.79 -14.18 -11.96
N LEU A 165 -16.82 -14.25 -12.86
CA LEU A 165 -15.56 -13.50 -12.75
C LEU A 165 -15.78 -11.98 -12.72
N GLN A 166 -16.71 -11.46 -13.52
CA GLN A 166 -17.05 -10.03 -13.52
C GLN A 166 -17.69 -9.55 -12.21
N ASN A 167 -18.31 -10.45 -11.44
CA ASN A 167 -19.01 -10.12 -10.20
C ASN A 167 -18.44 -10.84 -8.97
N ILE A 168 -17.21 -11.36 -9.03
CA ILE A 168 -16.62 -12.20 -7.97
C ILE A 168 -16.56 -11.50 -6.61
N GLU A 169 -16.31 -10.19 -6.61
CA GLU A 169 -16.34 -9.36 -5.40
C GLU A 169 -17.74 -9.31 -4.79
N LYS A 170 -18.79 -9.24 -5.63
CA LYS A 170 -20.19 -9.25 -5.19
C LYS A 170 -20.58 -10.62 -4.64
N TYR A 171 -20.17 -11.70 -5.29
CA TYR A 171 -20.36 -13.05 -4.75
C TYR A 171 -19.67 -13.20 -3.39
N THR A 172 -18.45 -12.71 -3.23
CA THR A 172 -17.77 -12.70 -1.92
C THR A 172 -18.54 -11.88 -0.89
N ALA A 173 -19.09 -10.73 -1.30
CA ALA A 173 -19.90 -9.89 -0.43
C ALA A 173 -21.20 -10.60 0.04
N CYS A 174 -21.77 -11.51 -0.75
CA CYS A 174 -22.98 -12.27 -0.36
C CYS A 174 -22.77 -13.13 0.89
N PHE A 175 -21.53 -13.49 1.20
CA PHE A 175 -21.17 -14.32 2.36
C PHE A 175 -20.73 -13.47 3.57
N GLN A 176 -20.78 -12.13 3.48
CA GLN A 176 -20.40 -11.27 4.59
C GLN A 176 -21.34 -11.48 5.78
N MET A 177 -20.76 -11.85 6.92
CA MET A 177 -21.51 -12.06 8.17
C MET A 177 -21.71 -10.76 8.96
N THR A 178 -20.88 -9.75 8.72
CA THR A 178 -20.88 -8.50 9.48
C THR A 178 -21.05 -7.31 8.56
N SER A 179 -21.96 -6.42 8.90
CA SER A 179 -22.01 -5.08 8.31
C SER A 179 -20.98 -4.17 8.97
N PHE A 180 -20.48 -3.21 8.22
CA PHE A 180 -19.60 -2.16 8.71
C PHE A 180 -20.43 -0.92 9.03
N GLY A 181 -20.43 -0.47 10.30
CA GLY A 181 -21.16 0.72 10.72
C GLY A 181 -20.22 1.90 10.85
N THR A 182 -20.36 2.91 9.99
CA THR A 182 -19.69 4.21 10.14
C THR A 182 -20.65 5.36 9.97
N ALA A 183 -20.43 6.43 10.73
CA ALA A 183 -20.97 7.74 10.41
C ALA A 183 -20.25 8.24 9.15
N VAL A 184 -20.83 8.00 7.98
CA VAL A 184 -20.27 8.48 6.71
C VAL A 184 -20.39 10.00 6.70
N ALA A 185 -19.25 10.70 6.71
CA ALA A 185 -19.23 12.17 6.68
C ALA A 185 -19.60 12.76 5.32
N THR A 186 -19.57 11.96 4.24
CA THR A 186 -19.88 12.40 2.87
C THR A 186 -20.49 11.24 2.06
N PRO A 187 -21.80 11.25 1.75
CA PRO A 187 -22.49 10.16 1.04
C PRO A 187 -22.08 10.01 -0.43
N ASP A 188 -21.60 11.08 -1.07
CA ASP A 188 -21.48 11.11 -2.53
C ASP A 188 -20.04 11.39 -2.97
N VAL A 189 -19.31 10.32 -3.30
CA VAL A 189 -18.17 10.40 -4.22
C VAL A 189 -18.33 9.27 -5.23
N GLU A 190 -19.29 9.44 -6.15
CA GLU A 190 -19.30 8.70 -7.41
C GLU A 190 -18.21 9.29 -8.32
N GLU A 191 -16.95 8.91 -8.12
CA GLU A 191 -15.95 9.07 -9.18
C GLU A 191 -16.11 7.91 -10.17
N GLN A 192 -16.65 8.21 -11.35
CA GLN A 192 -16.69 7.24 -12.45
C GLN A 192 -15.26 6.83 -12.82
N GLY A 193 -14.93 5.54 -12.65
CA GLY A 193 -13.72 4.93 -13.19
C GLY A 193 -12.65 4.50 -12.17
N PHE A 194 -12.87 4.59 -10.86
CA PHE A 194 -11.89 4.13 -9.88
C PHE A 194 -12.52 3.72 -8.54
N MET A 195 -11.97 2.65 -7.93
CA MET A 195 -12.30 2.07 -6.61
C MET A 195 -12.92 3.09 -5.63
N PRO A 196 -14.18 2.91 -5.17
CA PRO A 196 -14.81 3.85 -4.25
C PRO A 196 -14.10 3.73 -2.89
N THR A 197 -13.09 4.57 -2.70
CA THR A 197 -12.33 4.62 -1.46
C THR A 197 -13.04 5.60 -0.54
N PHE A 198 -14.02 5.15 0.24
CA PHE A 198 -14.63 6.01 1.25
C PHE A 198 -13.65 6.19 2.41
N LYS A 199 -13.56 7.41 2.94
CA LYS A 199 -12.68 7.74 4.05
C LYS A 199 -13.46 7.67 5.35
N VAL A 200 -13.00 6.81 6.25
CA VAL A 200 -13.56 6.68 7.60
C VAL A 200 -12.71 7.51 8.55
N GLU A 201 -13.36 8.36 9.35
CA GLU A 201 -12.72 9.09 10.43
C GLU A 201 -13.16 8.47 11.77
N GLY A 202 -12.19 8.17 12.65
CA GLY A 202 -12.42 7.53 13.94
C GLY A 202 -12.19 6.01 13.95
N GLN A 203 -12.61 5.36 15.05
CA GLN A 203 -12.44 3.93 15.25
C GLN A 203 -13.51 3.13 14.51
N VAL A 204 -13.07 2.08 13.83
CA VAL A 204 -13.94 1.10 13.18
C VAL A 204 -14.47 0.11 14.23
N TYR A 205 -15.78 -0.08 14.25
CA TYR A 205 -16.44 -1.13 15.03
C TYR A 205 -17.12 -2.11 14.09
N HIS A 206 -16.87 -3.41 14.28
CA HIS A 206 -17.67 -4.46 13.65
C HIS A 206 -19.01 -4.52 14.38
N ARG A 207 -20.09 -4.22 13.66
CA ARG A 207 -21.44 -4.31 14.23
C ARG A 207 -22.02 -5.66 13.85
N VAL A 208 -22.06 -6.56 14.82
CA VAL A 208 -22.82 -7.81 14.71
C VAL A 208 -24.26 -7.46 15.05
N GLY A 209 -25.16 -7.59 14.07
CA GLY A 209 -26.59 -7.41 14.28
C GLY A 209 -27.20 -8.49 15.18
N SER A 210 -28.51 -8.42 15.42
CA SER A 210 -29.24 -9.52 16.07
C SER A 210 -29.06 -10.82 15.29
N LEU A 211 -28.91 -11.95 15.99
CA LEU A 211 -28.79 -13.28 15.37
C LEU A 211 -30.09 -13.72 14.69
N LEU A 212 -31.22 -13.19 15.14
CA LEU A 212 -32.54 -13.43 14.55
C LEU A 212 -33.10 -12.12 13.95
N PRO A 213 -33.92 -12.21 12.89
CA PRO A 213 -34.65 -11.07 12.36
C PRO A 213 -35.53 -10.44 13.45
N ASN A 214 -35.63 -9.11 13.42
CA ASN A 214 -36.51 -8.40 14.36
C ASN A 214 -37.92 -8.34 13.77
N GLY A 215 -38.93 -8.75 14.55
CA GLY A 215 -40.32 -8.63 14.15
C GLY A 215 -40.62 -9.29 12.80
N ASN A 216 -40.97 -8.48 11.79
CA ASN A 216 -41.33 -8.94 10.44
C ASN A 216 -40.26 -8.60 9.38
N ASP A 217 -39.04 -8.28 9.82
CA ASP A 217 -37.92 -7.99 8.91
C ASP A 217 -37.46 -9.25 8.18
N SER A 218 -37.02 -9.09 6.93
CA SER A 218 -36.37 -10.19 6.21
C SER A 218 -34.98 -10.47 6.81
N PRO A 219 -34.58 -11.76 6.91
CA PRO A 219 -33.26 -12.13 7.42
C PRO A 219 -32.14 -11.60 6.51
N LYS A 220 -31.06 -11.10 7.11
CA LYS A 220 -29.90 -10.55 6.39
C LYS A 220 -28.57 -11.00 7.00
N PHE A 221 -27.53 -11.09 6.15
CA PHE A 221 -26.16 -11.40 6.56
C PHE A 221 -26.10 -12.68 7.41
N LEU A 222 -25.56 -12.59 8.64
CA LEU A 222 -25.44 -13.70 9.58
C LEU A 222 -26.77 -14.41 9.88
N GLN A 223 -27.91 -13.71 9.84
CA GLN A 223 -29.22 -14.27 10.15
C GLN A 223 -29.65 -15.35 9.15
N LEU A 224 -29.17 -15.27 7.91
CA LEU A 224 -29.51 -16.21 6.85
C LEU A 224 -29.09 -17.65 7.20
N TYR A 225 -27.97 -17.81 7.92
CA TYR A 225 -27.49 -19.12 8.35
C TYR A 225 -28.36 -19.79 9.43
N PHE A 226 -29.22 -19.03 10.11
CA PHE A 226 -30.03 -19.54 11.22
C PHE A 226 -31.51 -19.75 10.88
N VAL A 227 -32.02 -19.04 9.86
CA VAL A 227 -33.47 -18.94 9.60
C VAL A 227 -33.88 -19.46 8.22
N CYS A 228 -32.95 -19.57 7.27
CA CYS A 228 -33.24 -19.94 5.89
C CYS A 228 -32.61 -21.30 5.52
N ASP A 229 -33.31 -22.08 4.70
CA ASP A 229 -32.71 -23.20 3.98
C ASP A 229 -31.75 -22.71 2.88
N GLU A 230 -30.97 -23.62 2.30
CA GLU A 230 -29.90 -23.28 1.33
C GLU A 230 -30.41 -22.46 0.14
N GLN A 231 -31.59 -22.82 -0.40
CA GLN A 231 -32.16 -22.13 -1.56
C GLN A 231 -32.61 -20.71 -1.19
N LEU A 232 -33.34 -20.58 -0.08
CA LEU A 232 -33.79 -19.28 0.40
C LEU A 232 -32.61 -18.40 0.81
N GLN A 233 -31.52 -18.97 1.34
CA GLN A 233 -30.29 -18.23 1.61
C GLN A 233 -29.71 -17.63 0.33
N ALA A 234 -29.57 -18.43 -0.74
CA ALA A 234 -29.04 -17.97 -2.02
C ALA A 234 -29.91 -16.84 -2.61
N ASP A 235 -31.23 -17.02 -2.60
CA ASP A 235 -32.18 -16.03 -3.12
C ASP A 235 -32.14 -14.72 -2.31
N GLN A 236 -32.10 -14.80 -0.98
CA GLN A 236 -32.00 -13.62 -0.11
C GLN A 236 -30.67 -12.88 -0.32
N ARG A 237 -29.55 -13.59 -0.48
CA ARG A 237 -28.24 -12.99 -0.76
C ARG A 237 -28.24 -12.24 -2.08
N CYS A 238 -28.80 -12.84 -3.12
CA CYS A 238 -28.96 -12.20 -4.42
C CYS A 238 -29.90 -11.00 -4.37
N GLY A 239 -30.94 -11.05 -3.53
CA GLY A 239 -31.82 -9.91 -3.27
C GLY A 239 -31.12 -8.75 -2.57
N ILE A 240 -30.19 -9.03 -1.65
CA ILE A 240 -29.40 -8.00 -0.94
C ILE A 240 -28.31 -7.43 -1.85
N ILE A 241 -27.63 -8.26 -2.63
CA ILE A 241 -26.50 -7.87 -3.49
C ILE A 241 -26.85 -8.10 -4.96
N GLY A 242 -27.28 -7.02 -5.61
CA GLY A 242 -27.69 -7.04 -7.01
C GLY A 242 -26.57 -7.43 -7.99
N GLY A 243 -26.96 -8.11 -9.08
CA GLY A 243 -26.05 -8.57 -10.12
C GLY A 243 -25.35 -9.90 -9.81
N THR A 244 -25.81 -10.63 -8.81
CA THR A 244 -25.41 -12.02 -8.51
C THR A 244 -26.54 -12.99 -8.91
N ARG A 245 -26.21 -14.27 -9.11
CA ARG A 245 -27.16 -15.33 -9.50
C ARG A 245 -27.24 -16.39 -8.40
N PRO A 246 -28.45 -16.85 -8.00
CA PRO A 246 -28.61 -17.83 -6.92
C PRO A 246 -27.85 -19.14 -7.17
N GLU A 247 -27.80 -19.59 -8.43
CA GLU A 247 -27.06 -20.77 -8.90
C GLU A 247 -25.55 -20.75 -8.53
N SER A 248 -25.01 -19.56 -8.27
CA SER A 248 -23.60 -19.30 -8.00
C SER A 248 -23.34 -18.74 -6.60
N CYS A 249 -24.37 -18.68 -5.74
CA CYS A 249 -24.34 -18.18 -4.37
C CYS A 249 -24.39 -19.30 -3.32
#